data_AF-K8MQF7-F1
#
_entry.id   AF-K8MQF7-F1
#
_cell.length_a   1.000
_cell.length_b   1.000
_cell.length_c   1.000
_cell.angle_alpha   90.00
_cell.angle_beta   90.00
_cell.angle_gamma   90.00
#
_symmetry.space_group_name_H-M   'P 1'
#
loop_
_entity.id
_entity.type
_entity.pdbx_description
1 polymer ?
#
loop_
_entity_poly.entity_id
_entity_poly.type
_entity_poly.pdbx_seq_one_letter_code
_entity_poly.pdbx_strand_id
1 'polypeptide(L)'
;MIRPLDNERCNRGISFKRNKIMKKQINNLVITITFISTLGCLVGCVKQEREKSRQEKIVASSSIKEDKEGIKQKQLAYIKEHKQEIVDFVKTQSPKVESVQINWDETEWGVGGNGTPQGGDEMILIFGGFNQNPESSWRVDVVVEDGKINLKTMSLGQYLRMGGRIFE
;
A
#
# COMPACT_ATOMS: atom_id res chain seq x y z
N MET A 1 -71.63 -52.33 52.39
CA MET A 1 -70.20 -52.25 51.98
C MET A 1 -69.95 -50.88 51.39
N ILE A 2 -69.10 -50.11 52.05
CA ILE A 2 -68.83 -48.69 51.78
C ILE A 2 -67.85 -48.58 50.60
N ARG A 3 -68.10 -47.60 49.74
CA ARG A 3 -67.45 -47.36 48.43
C ARG A 3 -65.95 -47.01 48.61
N PRO A 4 -65.05 -47.45 47.72
CA PRO A 4 -63.67 -46.97 47.71
C PRO A 4 -63.60 -45.51 47.25
N LEU A 5 -62.81 -44.73 47.98
CA LEU A 5 -62.60 -43.30 47.83
C LEU A 5 -61.72 -42.95 46.62
N ASP A 6 -62.22 -41.96 45.87
CA ASP A 6 -61.55 -40.95 45.04
C ASP A 6 -60.03 -41.00 44.88
N ASN A 7 -59.55 -41.22 43.64
CA ASN A 7 -58.15 -40.97 43.27
C ASN A 7 -57.95 -40.03 42.06
N GLU A 8 -59.01 -39.43 41.50
CA GLU A 8 -58.86 -38.53 40.33
C GLU A 8 -58.63 -37.04 40.67
N ARG A 9 -58.60 -36.65 41.96
CA ARG A 9 -58.49 -35.23 42.33
C ARG A 9 -57.06 -34.68 42.39
N CYS A 10 -56.02 -35.51 42.31
CA CYS A 10 -54.63 -35.09 42.55
C CYS A 10 -53.88 -34.55 41.30
N ASN A 11 -54.22 -34.97 40.08
CA ASN A 11 -53.41 -34.64 38.89
C ASN A 11 -53.78 -33.33 38.15
N ARG A 12 -54.99 -32.77 38.32
CA ARG A 12 -55.39 -31.52 37.63
C ARG A 12 -54.78 -30.25 38.23
N GLY A 13 -54.53 -30.20 39.55
CA GLY A 13 -54.00 -29.01 40.22
C GLY A 13 -52.52 -28.72 39.91
N ILE A 14 -51.74 -29.76 39.63
CA ILE A 14 -50.28 -29.66 39.40
C ILE A 14 -49.98 -29.12 37.99
N SER A 15 -50.79 -29.46 36.99
CA SER A 15 -50.63 -29.02 35.60
C SER A 15 -50.93 -27.51 35.42
N PHE A 16 -52.01 -27.00 36.03
CA PHE A 16 -52.41 -25.60 35.88
C PHE A 16 -51.44 -24.62 36.58
N LYS A 17 -50.91 -25.00 37.76
CA LYS A 17 -49.96 -24.18 38.53
C LYS A 17 -48.60 -24.09 37.84
N ARG A 18 -48.12 -25.17 37.19
CA ARG A 18 -46.88 -25.18 36.38
C ARG A 18 -46.99 -24.31 35.13
N ASN A 19 -48.11 -24.34 34.41
CA ASN A 19 -48.30 -23.53 33.20
C ASN A 19 -48.37 -22.01 33.46
N LYS A 20 -48.92 -21.60 34.63
CA LYS A 20 -48.95 -20.20 35.06
C LYS A 20 -47.57 -19.68 35.52
N ILE A 21 -46.77 -20.53 36.18
CA ILE A 21 -45.41 -20.19 36.63
C ILE A 21 -44.42 -20.15 35.46
N MET A 22 -44.51 -21.09 34.50
CA MET A 22 -43.66 -21.09 33.30
C MET A 22 -43.93 -19.88 32.39
N LYS A 23 -45.19 -19.48 32.18
CA LYS A 23 -45.52 -18.25 31.42
C LYS A 23 -45.01 -16.96 32.08
N LYS A 24 -44.99 -16.88 33.42
CA LYS A 24 -44.49 -15.71 34.17
C LYS A 24 -42.96 -15.60 34.11
N GLN A 25 -42.25 -16.73 34.18
CA GLN A 25 -40.79 -16.80 33.99
C GLN A 25 -40.39 -16.47 32.54
N ILE A 26 -41.15 -16.93 31.53
CA ILE A 26 -40.90 -16.64 30.11
C ILE A 26 -41.13 -15.15 29.78
N ASN A 27 -42.19 -14.51 30.29
CA ASN A 27 -42.45 -13.09 30.01
C ASN A 27 -41.42 -12.15 30.65
N ASN A 28 -40.92 -12.44 31.86
CA ASN A 28 -39.83 -11.66 32.47
C ASN A 28 -38.49 -11.85 31.73
N LEU A 29 -38.22 -13.04 31.17
CA LEU A 29 -37.02 -13.30 30.37
C LEU A 29 -37.06 -12.57 29.01
N VAL A 30 -38.21 -12.60 28.31
CA VAL A 30 -38.39 -11.95 27.00
C VAL A 30 -38.32 -10.43 27.10
N ILE A 31 -38.87 -9.83 28.16
CA ILE A 31 -38.81 -8.37 28.39
C ILE A 31 -37.37 -7.91 28.68
N THR A 32 -36.54 -8.75 29.31
CA THR A 32 -35.14 -8.38 29.63
C THR A 32 -34.23 -8.44 28.39
N ILE A 33 -34.55 -9.27 27.40
CA ILE A 33 -33.75 -9.40 26.17
C ILE A 33 -34.04 -8.27 25.16
N THR A 34 -35.22 -7.64 25.21
CA THR A 34 -35.57 -6.52 24.30
C THR A 34 -34.96 -5.17 24.68
N PHE A 35 -34.45 -5.02 25.91
CA PHE A 35 -33.74 -3.80 26.33
C PHE A 35 -32.23 -3.84 26.03
N ILE A 36 -31.66 -5.02 25.73
CA ILE A 36 -30.24 -5.16 25.36
C ILE A 36 -30.03 -4.89 23.86
N SER A 37 -31.08 -5.07 23.03
CA SER A 37 -30.99 -4.82 21.58
C SER A 37 -30.97 -3.34 21.20
N THR A 38 -31.33 -2.41 22.08
CA THR A 38 -31.15 -0.96 21.86
C THR A 38 -29.89 -0.38 22.52
N LEU A 39 -29.23 -1.13 23.41
CA LEU A 39 -27.91 -0.76 23.95
C LEU A 39 -26.74 -1.47 23.24
N GLY A 40 -27.04 -2.26 22.21
CA GLY A 40 -26.05 -2.81 21.28
C GLY A 40 -25.45 -1.78 20.30
N CYS A 41 -25.59 -0.48 20.54
CA CYS A 41 -25.06 0.57 19.66
C CYS A 41 -23.79 1.28 20.18
N LEU A 42 -23.18 0.86 21.30
CA LEU A 42 -21.93 1.50 21.79
C LEU A 42 -20.67 0.64 21.77
N VAL A 43 -20.75 -0.66 21.44
CA VAL A 43 -19.55 -1.50 21.21
C VAL A 43 -19.26 -1.68 19.71
N GLY A 44 -20.16 -1.22 18.83
CA GLY A 44 -19.96 -1.18 17.38
C GLY A 44 -19.14 0.02 16.86
N CYS A 45 -18.97 1.09 17.65
CA CYS A 45 -18.29 2.30 17.17
C CYS A 45 -16.76 2.15 17.05
N VAL A 46 -16.10 1.31 17.86
CA VAL A 46 -14.63 1.23 17.83
C VAL A 46 -14.09 0.26 16.76
N LYS A 47 -14.82 -0.81 16.41
CA LYS A 47 -14.42 -1.75 15.35
C LYS A 47 -14.69 -1.20 13.94
N GLN A 48 -15.80 -0.49 13.75
CA GLN A 48 -16.17 0.08 12.46
C GLN A 48 -15.31 1.30 12.08
N GLU A 49 -14.87 2.12 13.04
CA GLU A 49 -13.87 3.17 12.77
C GLU A 49 -12.49 2.60 12.43
N ARG A 50 -12.11 1.45 13.00
CA ARG A 50 -10.82 0.80 12.70
C ARG A 50 -10.82 0.13 11.33
N GLU A 51 -11.95 -0.41 10.88
CA GLU A 51 -12.12 -0.91 9.52
C GLU A 51 -12.32 0.21 8.50
N LYS A 52 -13.07 1.28 8.81
CA LYS A 52 -13.16 2.47 7.93
C LYS A 52 -11.83 3.19 7.80
N SER A 53 -11.09 3.42 8.89
CA SER A 53 -9.75 4.03 8.82
C SER A 53 -8.73 3.11 8.16
N ARG A 54 -8.82 1.78 8.30
CA ARG A 54 -8.00 0.84 7.52
C ARG A 54 -8.41 0.82 6.06
N GLN A 55 -9.70 0.85 5.73
CA GLN A 55 -10.20 0.85 4.36
C GLN A 55 -9.90 2.18 3.67
N GLU A 56 -10.08 3.32 4.32
CA GLU A 56 -9.68 4.66 3.85
C GLU A 56 -8.16 4.76 3.74
N LYS A 57 -7.38 4.23 4.69
CA LYS A 57 -5.92 4.18 4.60
C LYS A 57 -5.44 3.21 3.52
N ILE A 58 -6.13 2.10 3.27
CA ILE A 58 -5.83 1.13 2.19
C ILE A 58 -6.22 1.71 0.85
N VAL A 59 -7.39 2.35 0.73
CA VAL A 59 -7.86 3.01 -0.51
C VAL A 59 -6.98 4.23 -0.80
N ALA A 60 -6.66 5.07 0.18
CA ALA A 60 -5.76 6.21 0.02
C ALA A 60 -4.31 5.76 -0.25
N SER A 61 -3.82 4.71 0.40
CA SER A 61 -2.48 4.19 0.08
C SER A 61 -2.44 3.46 -1.26
N SER A 62 -3.53 2.84 -1.69
CA SER A 62 -3.68 2.25 -3.02
C SER A 62 -3.74 3.35 -4.09
N SER A 63 -4.54 4.39 -3.90
CA SER A 63 -4.64 5.51 -4.83
C SER A 63 -3.33 6.30 -4.91
N ILE A 64 -2.65 6.55 -3.78
CA ILE A 64 -1.32 7.17 -3.77
C ILE A 64 -0.26 6.29 -4.46
N LYS A 65 -0.35 4.95 -4.32
CA LYS A 65 0.56 4.03 -5.04
C LYS A 65 0.28 4.02 -6.54
N GLU A 66 -0.99 4.04 -6.93
CA GLU A 66 -1.45 4.10 -8.32
C GLU A 66 -1.06 5.43 -8.99
N ASP A 67 -1.17 6.54 -8.27
CA ASP A 67 -0.72 7.86 -8.71
C ASP A 67 0.80 7.94 -8.87
N LYS A 68 1.57 7.34 -7.95
CA LYS A 68 3.03 7.28 -8.03
C LYS A 68 3.52 6.47 -9.23
N GLU A 69 2.90 5.32 -9.49
CA GLU A 69 3.26 4.49 -10.64
C GLU A 69 2.95 5.21 -11.96
N GLY A 70 1.80 5.89 -12.05
CA GLY A 70 1.46 6.72 -13.21
C GLY A 70 2.44 7.89 -13.42
N ILE A 71 2.91 8.52 -12.35
CA ILE A 71 3.94 9.57 -12.41
C ILE A 71 5.27 8.99 -12.94
N LYS A 72 5.72 7.85 -12.41
CA LYS A 72 6.96 7.18 -12.86
C LYS A 72 6.90 6.79 -14.33
N GLN A 73 5.76 6.29 -14.81
CA GLN A 73 5.58 5.96 -16.22
C GLN A 73 5.66 7.19 -17.12
N LYS A 74 5.04 8.31 -16.72
CA LYS A 74 5.17 9.60 -17.44
C LYS A 74 6.61 10.11 -17.47
N GLN A 75 7.32 9.98 -16.35
CA GLN A 75 8.72 10.33 -16.24
C GLN A 75 9.60 9.48 -17.17
N LEU A 76 9.41 8.17 -17.16
CA LEU A 76 10.14 7.25 -18.05
C LEU A 76 9.85 7.54 -19.52
N ALA A 77 8.60 7.84 -19.87
CA ALA A 77 8.22 8.21 -21.22
C ALA A 77 8.94 9.50 -21.68
N TYR A 78 8.96 10.53 -20.83
CA TYR A 78 9.67 11.78 -21.10
C TYR A 78 11.17 11.53 -21.32
N ILE A 79 11.82 10.75 -20.44
CA ILE A 79 13.24 10.43 -20.57
C ILE A 79 13.52 9.67 -21.89
N LYS A 80 12.65 8.72 -22.26
CA LYS A 80 12.79 7.97 -23.52
C LYS A 80 12.63 8.85 -24.76
N GLU A 81 11.72 9.83 -24.71
CA GLU A 81 11.56 10.85 -25.76
C GLU A 81 12.83 11.72 -25.89
N HIS A 82 13.43 12.08 -24.76
CA HIS A 82 14.64 12.91 -24.68
C HIS A 82 15.94 12.11 -24.61
N LYS A 83 15.95 10.84 -25.04
CA LYS A 83 17.12 9.95 -24.94
C LYS A 83 18.40 10.52 -25.56
N GLN A 84 18.28 11.35 -26.59
CA GLN A 84 19.43 11.90 -27.30
C GLN A 84 20.22 12.87 -26.42
N GLU A 85 19.55 13.64 -25.56
CA GLU A 85 20.22 14.55 -24.62
C GLU A 85 21.10 13.78 -23.62
N ILE A 86 20.63 12.62 -23.16
CA ILE A 86 21.39 11.72 -22.28
C ILE A 86 22.56 11.10 -23.03
N VAL A 87 22.33 10.63 -24.26
CA VAL A 87 23.40 10.07 -25.11
C VAL A 87 24.49 11.11 -25.34
N ASP A 88 24.12 12.33 -25.69
CA ASP A 88 25.05 13.42 -25.95
C ASP A 88 25.81 13.79 -24.68
N PHE A 89 25.11 13.90 -23.54
CA PHE A 89 25.74 14.12 -22.23
C PHE A 89 26.81 13.06 -21.92
N VAL A 90 26.50 11.77 -22.08
CA VAL A 90 27.46 10.68 -21.83
C VAL A 90 28.66 10.76 -22.80
N LYS A 91 28.42 11.06 -24.07
CA LYS A 91 29.50 11.26 -25.07
C LYS A 91 30.41 12.43 -24.71
N THR A 92 29.88 13.50 -24.12
CA THR A 92 30.73 14.65 -23.72
C THR A 92 31.71 14.31 -22.59
N GLN A 93 31.48 13.22 -21.85
CA GLN A 93 32.35 12.83 -20.73
C GLN A 93 33.70 12.26 -21.21
N SER A 94 33.78 11.74 -22.43
CA SER A 94 35.05 11.28 -23.01
C SER A 94 34.97 11.20 -24.54
N PRO A 95 35.98 11.73 -25.27
CA PRO A 95 36.03 11.64 -26.73
C PRO A 95 36.22 10.20 -27.24
N LYS A 96 36.58 9.25 -26.36
CA LYS A 96 36.72 7.83 -26.70
C LYS A 96 35.37 7.08 -26.73
N VAL A 97 34.27 7.74 -26.37
CA VAL A 97 32.91 7.18 -26.44
C VAL A 97 32.34 7.41 -27.83
N GLU A 98 32.26 6.35 -28.63
CA GLU A 98 31.76 6.35 -30.00
C GLU A 98 30.25 6.08 -30.05
N SER A 99 29.78 5.13 -29.23
CA SER A 99 28.36 4.78 -29.11
C SER A 99 27.94 4.64 -27.66
N VAL A 100 26.67 4.94 -27.38
CA VAL A 100 26.07 4.84 -26.05
C VAL A 100 24.85 3.92 -26.14
N GLN A 101 24.71 3.03 -25.17
CA GLN A 101 23.56 2.15 -24.98
C GLN A 101 22.89 2.52 -23.66
N ILE A 102 21.56 2.64 -23.64
CA ILE A 102 20.79 2.90 -22.41
C ILE A 102 20.03 1.64 -22.02
N ASN A 103 20.17 1.23 -20.76
CA ASN A 103 19.51 0.08 -20.18
C ASN A 103 18.23 0.54 -19.47
N TRP A 104 17.14 0.67 -20.22
CA TRP A 104 15.87 1.16 -19.67
C TRP A 104 15.31 0.29 -18.54
N ASP A 105 15.56 -1.02 -18.59
CA ASP A 105 15.09 -1.98 -17.59
C ASP A 105 15.83 -1.84 -16.24
N GLU A 106 16.99 -1.20 -16.26
CA GLU A 106 17.80 -0.89 -15.06
C GLU A 106 17.52 0.51 -14.52
N THR A 107 16.58 1.27 -15.11
CA THR A 107 16.26 2.61 -14.63
C THR A 107 15.60 2.54 -13.25
N GLU A 108 16.15 3.29 -12.29
CA GLU A 108 15.68 3.29 -10.90
C GLU A 108 15.19 4.67 -10.46
N TRP A 109 14.29 4.68 -9.46
CA TRP A 109 13.83 5.89 -8.78
C TRP A 109 14.31 5.83 -7.34
N GLY A 110 15.09 6.83 -6.94
CA GLY A 110 15.70 6.92 -5.62
C GLY A 110 15.53 8.28 -4.99
N VAL A 111 16.11 8.41 -3.80
CA VAL A 111 16.25 9.69 -3.09
C VAL A 111 17.74 9.91 -2.88
N GLY A 112 18.26 11.05 -3.31
CA GLY A 112 19.65 11.43 -3.09
C GLY A 112 19.97 11.48 -1.60
N GLY A 113 21.09 10.89 -1.19
CA GLY A 113 21.55 10.99 0.20
C GLY A 113 22.26 12.33 0.43
N ASN A 114 21.64 13.25 1.19
CA ASN A 114 22.30 14.51 1.58
C ASN A 114 22.93 14.49 2.99
N GLY A 115 22.92 13.33 3.65
CA GLY A 115 23.46 13.17 5.01
C GLY A 115 22.61 13.80 6.13
N THR A 116 21.42 14.32 5.83
CA THR A 116 20.49 14.89 6.81
C THR A 116 19.24 14.01 6.99
N PRO A 117 18.53 14.08 8.14
CA PRO A 117 17.26 13.36 8.34
C PRO A 117 16.13 13.80 7.41
N GLN A 118 16.27 14.94 6.74
CA GLN A 118 15.27 15.47 5.81
C GLN A 118 15.24 14.70 4.48
N GLY A 119 16.24 13.85 4.22
CA GLY A 119 16.44 13.23 2.91
C GLY A 119 16.91 14.25 1.87
N GLY A 120 17.41 13.78 0.73
CA GLY A 120 17.71 14.64 -0.43
C GLY A 120 16.60 14.60 -1.48
N ASP A 121 16.93 15.06 -2.68
CA ASP A 121 15.96 15.18 -3.77
C ASP A 121 15.58 13.81 -4.36
N GLU A 122 14.37 13.70 -4.90
CA GLU A 122 13.98 12.54 -5.71
C GLU A 122 14.82 12.52 -6.99
N MET A 123 15.28 11.32 -7.38
CA MET A 123 16.18 11.15 -8.51
C MET A 123 15.76 9.97 -9.37
N ILE A 124 16.05 10.08 -10.66
CA ILE A 124 16.00 8.97 -11.61
C ILE A 124 17.42 8.61 -11.99
N LEU A 125 17.77 7.33 -11.80
CA LEU A 125 19.09 6.79 -12.04
C LEU A 125 19.01 6.02 -13.35
N ILE A 126 19.76 6.49 -14.34
CA ILE A 126 19.74 5.95 -15.70
C ILE A 126 21.08 5.26 -15.93
N PHE A 127 21.02 3.99 -16.31
CA PHE A 127 22.19 3.14 -16.52
C PHE A 127 22.37 2.79 -17.99
N GLY A 128 23.58 2.40 -18.33
CA GLY A 128 23.89 1.96 -19.68
C GLY A 128 25.33 1.56 -19.88
N GLY A 129 25.63 1.16 -21.12
CA GLY A 129 26.98 0.85 -21.60
C GLY A 129 27.41 1.79 -22.72
N PHE A 130 28.63 1.60 -23.21
CA PHE A 130 29.18 2.32 -24.35
C PHE A 130 30.07 1.43 -25.23
N ASN A 131 30.27 1.85 -26.48
CA ASN A 131 31.12 1.17 -27.45
C ASN A 131 30.80 -0.31 -27.66
N GLN A 132 29.55 -0.72 -27.42
CA GLN A 132 29.07 -2.11 -27.59
C GLN A 132 29.89 -3.12 -26.76
N ASN A 133 30.48 -2.66 -25.65
CA ASN A 133 31.31 -3.49 -24.79
C ASN A 133 30.53 -3.89 -23.53
N PRO A 134 30.34 -5.19 -23.26
CA PRO A 134 29.57 -5.66 -22.09
C PRO A 134 30.25 -5.33 -20.75
N GLU A 135 31.55 -5.07 -20.73
CA GLU A 135 32.31 -4.67 -19.55
C GLU A 135 32.22 -3.16 -19.28
N SER A 136 31.57 -2.42 -20.17
CA SER A 136 31.41 -0.97 -20.04
C SER A 136 30.16 -0.62 -19.25
N SER A 137 30.23 0.41 -18.41
CA SER A 137 29.06 0.90 -17.69
C SER A 137 29.15 2.39 -17.36
N TRP A 138 28.00 3.02 -17.18
CA TRP A 138 27.86 4.40 -16.70
C TRP A 138 26.54 4.57 -15.95
N ARG A 139 26.44 5.62 -15.13
CA ARG A 139 25.18 6.05 -14.50
C ARG A 139 25.04 7.57 -14.56
N VAL A 140 23.89 8.02 -15.04
CA VAL A 140 23.46 9.42 -15.00
C VAL A 140 22.32 9.57 -14.00
N ASP A 141 22.48 10.52 -13.09
CA ASP A 141 21.47 10.85 -12.09
C ASP A 141 20.74 12.13 -12.53
N VAL A 142 19.41 12.10 -12.55
CA VAL A 142 18.55 13.22 -12.93
C VAL A 142 17.62 13.59 -11.78
N VAL A 143 17.57 14.86 -11.43
CA VAL A 143 16.73 15.35 -10.33
C VAL A 143 15.28 15.46 -10.79
N VAL A 144 14.38 15.06 -9.91
CA VAL A 144 12.93 15.22 -10.04
C VAL A 144 12.47 16.24 -9.01
N GLU A 145 11.94 17.37 -9.51
CA GLU A 145 11.38 18.44 -8.69
C GLU A 145 9.87 18.49 -8.93
N ASP A 146 9.08 18.32 -7.86
CA ASP A 146 7.61 18.30 -7.93
C ASP A 146 7.05 17.34 -9.01
N GLY A 147 7.68 16.17 -9.14
CA GLY A 147 7.32 15.15 -10.12
C GLY A 147 7.75 15.45 -11.56
N LYS A 148 8.42 16.58 -11.82
CA LYS A 148 8.92 16.99 -13.14
C LYS A 148 10.41 16.75 -13.25
N ILE A 149 10.85 16.35 -14.44
CA ILE A 149 12.25 16.08 -14.75
C ILE A 149 12.93 17.35 -15.26
N ASN A 150 14.13 17.62 -14.77
CA ASN A 150 14.99 18.67 -15.31
C ASN A 150 16.29 18.07 -15.87
N LEU A 151 16.35 17.84 -17.19
CA LEU A 151 17.53 17.24 -17.84
C LEU A 151 18.79 18.11 -17.73
N LYS A 152 18.65 19.41 -17.42
CA LYS A 152 19.83 20.28 -17.21
C LYS A 152 20.57 19.97 -15.91
N THR A 153 19.95 19.24 -14.99
CA THR A 153 20.59 18.80 -13.74
C THR A 153 21.23 17.42 -13.86
N MET A 154 21.33 16.87 -15.07
CA MET A 154 22.02 15.60 -15.31
C MET A 154 23.44 15.66 -14.76
N SER A 155 23.81 14.64 -14.01
CA SER A 155 25.16 14.49 -13.47
C SER A 155 25.61 13.05 -13.56
N LEU A 156 26.93 12.84 -13.58
CA LEU A 156 27.47 11.48 -13.47
C LEU A 156 27.32 10.98 -12.03
N GLY A 157 26.38 10.07 -11.84
CA GLY A 157 26.26 9.29 -10.61
C GLY A 157 27.33 8.22 -10.48
N GLN A 158 27.78 7.69 -11.62
CA GLN A 158 28.92 6.80 -11.74
C GLN A 158 29.72 7.20 -12.97
N TYR A 159 31.04 7.41 -12.79
CA TYR A 159 31.96 7.59 -13.91
C TYR A 159 31.82 6.48 -14.95
N LEU A 160 32.21 6.79 -16.18
CA LEU A 160 32.42 5.76 -17.21
C LEU A 160 33.36 4.70 -16.65
N ARG A 161 32.97 3.43 -16.74
CA ARG A 161 33.78 2.29 -16.30
C ARG A 161 33.98 1.28 -17.42
N MET A 162 35.11 0.58 -17.36
CA MET A 162 35.43 -0.56 -18.23
C MET A 162 36.12 -1.64 -17.39
N GLY A 163 35.55 -2.86 -17.36
CA GLY A 163 36.08 -3.98 -16.56
C GLY A 163 36.20 -3.63 -15.07
N GLY A 164 35.22 -2.88 -14.55
CA GLY A 164 35.18 -2.43 -13.15
C GLY A 164 36.08 -1.24 -12.81
N ARG A 165 36.92 -0.75 -13.72
CA ARG A 165 37.83 0.40 -13.50
C ARG A 165 37.27 1.67 -14.14
N ILE A 166 37.71 2.84 -13.67
CA ILE A 166 37.36 4.12 -14.31
C ILE A 166 37.96 4.14 -15.71
N PHE A 167 37.16 4.58 -16.68
CA PHE A 167 37.54 4.74 -18.07
C PHE A 167 38.04 6.17 -18.30
N GLU A 168 39.33 6.28 -18.59
CA GLU A 168 40.04 7.53 -18.94
C GLU A 168 40.14 7.70 -20.46
#